data_AF-A0A3D4GY29-F1
#
_entry.id   AF-A0A3D4GY29-F1
#
_cell.length_a   1.000
_cell.length_b   1.000
_cell.length_c   1.000
_cell.angle_alpha   90.00
_cell.angle_beta   90.00
_cell.angle_gamma   90.00
#
_symmetry.space_group_name_H-M   'P 1'
#
loop_
_entity.id
_entity.type
_entity.pdbx_description
1 polymer ?
#
loop_
_entity_poly.entity_id
_entity_poly.type
_entity_poly.pdbx_seq_one_letter_code
_entity_poly.pdbx_strand_id
1 'polypeptide(L)'
;MERRDDKKTEITEVTIFGREYPLHSDESDDYTRNVAQFVDKRMYEIASEQNLADPTRIAILAAMDIADRLLKKRNARAVGEDRTSQAINRLANVMEKDTDSGNAETQNK
;
A
#
# COMPACT_ATOMS: atom_id res chain seq x y z
N MET A 1 25.56 12.95 24.77
CA MET A 1 24.21 12.38 24.91
C MET A 1 23.32 13.11 23.92
N GLU A 2 23.11 12.51 22.77
CA GLU A 2 22.30 13.07 21.68
C GLU A 2 20.82 13.00 22.09
N ARG A 3 20.16 14.16 22.15
CA ARG A 3 18.73 14.22 22.47
C ARG A 3 17.99 13.66 21.25
N ARG A 4 17.22 12.61 21.46
CA ARG A 4 16.36 11.98 20.45
C ARG A 4 15.46 13.06 19.84
N ASP A 5 15.36 13.07 18.53
CA ASP A 5 14.45 13.91 17.78
C ASP A 5 13.01 13.74 18.32
N ASP A 6 12.49 14.75 19.01
CA ASP A 6 11.07 14.84 19.35
C ASP A 6 10.30 15.10 18.05
N LYS A 7 10.04 14.01 17.31
CA LYS A 7 9.12 14.02 16.18
C LYS A 7 7.78 14.52 16.71
N LYS A 8 7.29 15.64 16.16
CA LYS A 8 6.07 16.32 16.61
C LYS A 8 4.86 15.43 16.37
N THR A 9 4.51 14.63 17.36
CA THR A 9 3.28 13.83 17.36
C THR A 9 2.11 14.74 17.67
N GLU A 10 1.21 14.92 16.70
CA GLU A 10 -0.03 15.68 16.89
C GLU A 10 -1.10 14.74 17.49
N ILE A 11 -1.94 15.28 18.36
CA ILE A 11 -3.09 14.57 18.93
C ILE A 11 -4.32 14.97 18.14
N THR A 12 -4.93 14.00 17.46
CA THR A 12 -6.15 14.18 16.67
C THR A 12 -7.30 13.44 17.33
N GLU A 13 -8.35 14.15 17.69
CA GLU A 13 -9.60 13.55 18.16
C GLU A 13 -10.41 13.05 16.97
N VAL A 14 -10.73 11.75 16.97
CA VAL A 14 -11.56 11.12 15.93
C VAL A 14 -12.71 10.34 16.53
N THR A 15 -13.79 10.20 15.78
CA THR A 15 -14.91 9.32 16.12
C THR A 15 -14.91 8.12 15.20
N ILE A 16 -14.85 6.91 15.76
CA ILE A 16 -14.92 5.64 15.02
C ILE A 16 -16.01 4.79 15.67
N PHE A 17 -16.99 4.40 14.88
CA PHE A 17 -18.13 3.57 15.26
C PHE A 17 -18.87 4.11 16.49
N GLY A 18 -19.10 5.42 16.50
CA GLY A 18 -19.77 6.16 17.58
C GLY A 18 -18.95 6.34 18.85
N ARG A 19 -17.66 6.00 18.85
CA ARG A 19 -16.75 6.18 20.00
C ARG A 19 -15.64 7.16 19.65
N GLU A 20 -15.35 8.07 20.58
CA GLU A 20 -14.28 9.04 20.44
C GLU A 20 -12.93 8.46 20.90
N TYR A 21 -11.89 8.72 20.12
CA TYR A 21 -10.53 8.26 20.36
C TYR A 21 -9.53 9.41 20.15
N PRO A 22 -8.65 9.70 21.12
CA PRO A 22 -7.49 10.53 20.88
C PRO A 22 -6.41 9.70 20.19
N LEU A 23 -6.08 10.05 18.94
CA LEU A 23 -5.02 9.39 18.18
C LEU A 23 -3.76 10.24 18.17
N HIS A 24 -2.64 9.62 18.53
CA HIS A 24 -1.31 10.18 18.40
C HIS A 24 -0.75 9.80 17.03
N SER A 25 -0.49 10.78 16.18
CA SER A 25 0.00 10.55 14.82
C SER A 25 1.18 11.45 14.50
N ASP A 26 2.14 10.89 13.76
CA ASP A 26 3.24 11.66 13.17
C ASP A 26 2.82 12.32 11.84
N GLU A 27 1.64 11.98 11.34
CA GLU A 27 1.04 12.53 10.12
C GLU A 27 0.12 13.71 10.45
N SER A 28 -0.37 14.41 9.42
CA SER A 28 -1.28 15.54 9.62
C SER A 28 -2.62 15.12 10.25
N ASP A 29 -3.28 16.08 10.90
CA ASP A 29 -4.63 15.93 11.45
C ASP A 29 -5.62 15.44 10.38
N ASP A 30 -5.59 16.06 9.20
CA ASP A 30 -6.43 15.69 8.05
C ASP A 30 -6.20 14.26 7.60
N TYR A 31 -4.95 13.80 7.52
CA TYR A 31 -4.65 12.43 7.12
C TYR A 31 -5.15 11.43 8.16
N THR A 32 -4.92 11.72 9.44
CA THR A 32 -5.35 10.89 10.56
C THR A 32 -6.88 10.78 10.61
N ARG A 33 -7.60 11.89 10.41
CA ARG A 33 -9.08 11.89 10.27
C ARG A 33 -9.55 11.08 9.07
N ASN A 34 -8.87 11.18 7.93
CA ASN A 34 -9.22 10.41 6.74
C ASN A 34 -9.08 8.90 6.98
N VAL A 35 -7.98 8.48 7.62
CA VAL A 35 -7.80 7.08 8.02
C VAL A 35 -8.90 6.62 8.99
N ALA A 36 -9.25 7.43 9.98
CA ALA A 36 -10.34 7.12 10.90
C ALA A 36 -11.70 6.99 10.20
N GLN A 37 -12.03 7.90 9.28
CA GLN A 37 -13.24 7.83 8.46
C GLN A 37 -13.27 6.58 7.56
N PHE A 38 -12.12 6.18 7.03
CA PHE A 38 -12.01 4.98 6.22
C PHE A 38 -12.29 3.72 7.04
N VAL A 39 -11.76 3.63 8.26
CA VAL A 39 -12.04 2.53 9.19
C VAL A 39 -13.51 2.53 9.61
N ASP A 40 -14.04 3.69 9.99
CA ASP A 40 -15.44 3.87 10.40
C ASP A 40 -16.42 3.39 9.33
N LYS A 41 -16.22 3.84 8.09
CA LYS A 41 -17.02 3.40 6.94
C LYS A 41 -16.98 1.88 6.78
N ARG A 42 -15.81 1.27 6.89
CA ARG A 42 -15.69 -0.19 6.71
C ARG A 42 -16.37 -0.96 7.84
N MET A 43 -16.33 -0.46 9.06
CA MET A 43 -17.07 -1.03 10.19
C MET A 43 -18.57 -0.98 9.96
N TYR A 44 -19.12 0.15 9.48
CA TYR A 44 -20.55 0.28 9.16
C TYR A 44 -20.98 -0.63 8.01
N GLU A 45 -20.19 -0.75 6.95
CA GLU A 45 -20.46 -1.68 5.84
C GLU A 45 -20.55 -3.13 6.34
N ILE A 46 -19.58 -3.59 7.14
CA ILE A 46 -19.55 -4.95 7.68
C ILE A 46 -20.73 -5.19 8.63
N ALA A 47 -21.04 -4.21 9.49
CA ALA A 47 -22.18 -4.29 10.40
C ALA A 47 -23.49 -4.49 9.61
N SER A 48 -23.67 -3.75 8.51
CA SER A 48 -24.85 -3.83 7.65
C SER A 48 -24.90 -5.12 6.81
N GLU A 49 -23.79 -5.52 6.20
CA GLU A 49 -23.72 -6.70 5.32
C GLU A 49 -23.92 -8.01 6.08
N GLN A 50 -23.40 -8.09 7.31
CA GLN A 50 -23.38 -9.32 8.11
C GLN A 50 -24.44 -9.33 9.23
N ASN A 51 -25.23 -8.25 9.36
CA ASN A 51 -26.19 -8.03 10.44
C ASN A 51 -25.58 -8.28 11.84
N LEU A 52 -24.38 -7.74 12.06
CA LEU A 52 -23.63 -7.92 13.31
C LEU A 52 -23.88 -6.75 14.26
N ALA A 53 -24.02 -7.07 15.55
CA ALA A 53 -24.19 -6.07 16.61
C ALA A 53 -22.96 -5.91 17.51
N ASP A 54 -21.99 -6.84 17.48
CA ASP A 54 -20.80 -6.79 18.32
C ASP A 54 -19.72 -5.87 17.70
N PRO A 55 -19.44 -4.68 18.29
CA PRO A 55 -18.46 -3.74 17.76
C PRO A 55 -17.04 -4.31 17.69
N THR A 56 -16.69 -5.22 18.61
CA THR A 56 -15.34 -5.81 18.66
C THR A 56 -15.14 -6.75 17.48
N ARG A 57 -16.10 -7.63 17.24
CA ARG A 57 -16.08 -8.52 16.07
C ARG A 57 -16.10 -7.74 14.76
N ILE A 58 -16.89 -6.67 14.68
CA ILE A 58 -16.93 -5.78 13.51
C ILE A 58 -15.55 -5.13 13.28
N ALA A 59 -14.90 -4.62 14.33
CA ALA A 59 -13.57 -4.02 14.24
C ALA A 59 -12.51 -5.01 13.75
N ILE A 60 -12.53 -6.25 14.26
CA ILE A 60 -11.60 -7.30 13.82
C ILE A 60 -11.81 -7.63 12.34
N LEU A 61 -13.06 -7.79 11.90
CA LEU A 61 -13.37 -8.06 10.50
C LEU A 61 -12.97 -6.90 9.58
N ALA A 62 -13.20 -5.65 10.00
CA ALA A 62 -12.76 -4.46 9.28
C ALA A 62 -11.24 -4.42 9.14
N ALA A 63 -10.51 -4.68 10.22
CA ALA A 63 -9.05 -4.75 10.21
C ALA A 63 -8.54 -5.85 9.26
N MET A 64 -9.14 -7.05 9.30
CA MET A 64 -8.79 -8.15 8.41
C MET A 64 -9.02 -7.81 6.93
N ASP A 65 -10.17 -7.21 6.59
CA ASP A 65 -10.48 -6.81 5.23
C ASP A 65 -9.50 -5.74 4.69
N ILE A 66 -9.22 -4.72 5.51
CA ILE A 66 -8.29 -3.64 5.14
C ILE A 66 -6.88 -4.22 4.93
N ALA A 67 -6.42 -5.09 5.83
CA ALA A 67 -5.13 -5.76 5.72
C ALA A 67 -5.05 -6.65 4.48
N ASP A 68 -6.06 -7.46 4.20
CA ASP A 68 -6.12 -8.32 3.01
C ASP A 68 -6.03 -7.50 1.72
N ARG A 69 -6.78 -6.39 1.63
CA ARG A 69 -6.73 -5.48 0.47
C ARG A 69 -5.34 -4.85 0.31
N LEU A 70 -4.69 -4.47 1.40
CA LEU A 70 -3.32 -3.94 1.38
C LEU A 70 -2.32 -4.99 0.87
N LEU A 71 -2.39 -6.22 1.39
CA LEU A 71 -1.50 -7.32 1.01
C LEU A 71 -1.70 -7.71 -0.46
N LYS A 72 -2.94 -7.84 -0.92
CA LYS A 72 -3.27 -8.09 -2.33
C LYS A 72 -2.71 -7.01 -3.26
N LYS A 73 -2.85 -5.72 -2.89
CA LYS A 73 -2.28 -4.61 -3.66
C LYS A 73 -0.75 -4.65 -3.70
N ARG A 74 -0.08 -4.96 -2.58
CA ARG A 74 1.39 -5.09 -2.52
C ARG A 74 1.88 -6.25 -3.41
N ASN A 75 1.22 -7.40 -3.34
CA ASN A 75 1.56 -8.56 -4.16
C ASN A 75 1.36 -8.28 -5.66
N ALA A 76 0.25 -7.63 -6.03
CA ALA A 76 0.00 -7.24 -7.41
C ALA A 76 1.07 -6.29 -7.95
N ARG A 77 1.54 -5.34 -7.13
CA ARG A 77 2.63 -4.43 -7.48
C ARG A 77 3.95 -5.17 -7.68
N ALA A 78 4.31 -6.08 -6.77
CA ALA A 78 5.54 -6.87 -6.89
C ALA A 78 5.56 -7.71 -8.18
N VAL A 79 4.43 -8.33 -8.55
CA VAL A 79 4.30 -9.08 -9.81
C VAL A 79 4.40 -8.16 -11.03
N GLY A 80 3.84 -6.95 -10.96
CA GLY A 80 3.97 -5.95 -12.01
C GLY A 80 5.42 -5.52 -12.24
N GLU A 81 6.14 -5.22 -11.15
CA GLU A 81 7.54 -4.79 -11.18
C GLU A 81 8.48 -5.87 -11.75
N ASP A 82 8.23 -7.14 -11.41
CA ASP A 82 8.96 -8.28 -11.98
C ASP A 82 8.71 -8.42 -13.49
N ARG A 83 7.45 -8.32 -13.94
CA ARG A 83 7.11 -8.35 -15.37
C ARG A 83 7.76 -7.21 -16.15
N THR A 84 7.78 -6.00 -15.61
CA THR A 84 8.47 -4.87 -16.25
C THR A 84 9.97 -5.10 -16.34
N SER A 85 10.58 -5.65 -15.29
CA SER A 85 12.01 -5.97 -15.28
C SER A 85 12.35 -7.05 -16.31
N GLN A 86 11.53 -8.10 -16.41
CA GLN A 86 11.69 -9.14 -17.43
C GLN A 86 11.50 -8.60 -18.85
N ALA A 87 10.56 -7.69 -19.07
CA ALA A 87 10.35 -7.06 -20.38
C ALA A 87 11.56 -6.20 -20.79
N ILE A 88 12.11 -5.42 -19.86
CA ILE A 88 13.34 -4.63 -20.07
C ILE A 88 14.50 -5.55 -20.44
N ASN A 89 14.71 -6.64 -19.70
CA ASN A 89 15.79 -7.59 -19.98
C ASN A 89 15.63 -8.29 -21.33
N ARG A 90 14.39 -8.67 -21.71
CA ARG A 90 14.12 -9.25 -23.04
C ARG A 90 14.45 -8.27 -24.16
N LEU A 91 14.06 -7.01 -24.01
CA LEU A 91 14.36 -5.96 -25.00
C LEU A 91 15.87 -5.71 -25.09
N ALA A 92 16.57 -5.64 -23.97
CA ALA A 92 18.04 -5.49 -23.94
C ALA A 92 18.74 -6.64 -24.69
N ASN A 93 18.32 -7.89 -24.44
CA ASN A 93 18.90 -9.07 -25.11
C ASN A 93 18.62 -9.12 -26.61
N VAL A 94 17.50 -8.56 -27.09
CA VAL A 94 17.21 -8.48 -28.53
C VAL A 94 18.12 -7.43 -29.20
N MET A 95 18.28 -6.26 -28.57
CA MET A 95 19.18 -5.23 -29.10
C MET A 95 20.64 -5.69 -29.16
N GLU A 96 21.10 -6.48 -28.18
CA GLU A 96 22.47 -7.01 -28.15
C GLU A 96 22.73 -8.02 -29.29
N LYS A 97 21.74 -8.84 -29.64
CA LYS A 97 21.85 -9.81 -30.76
C LYS A 97 21.91 -9.16 -32.14
N ASP A 98 21.26 -8.02 -32.31
CA ASP A 98 21.28 -7.29 -33.58
C ASP A 98 22.59 -6.49 -33.75
N THR A 99 23.21 -6.02 -32.66
CA THR A 99 24.52 -5.35 -32.72
C THR A 99 25.68 -6.29 -33.06
N ASP A 100 25.61 -7.57 -32.70
CA ASP A 100 26.68 -8.54 -32.97
C ASP A 100 26.63 -9.08 -34.41
N SER A 101 25.45 -9.08 -35.05
CA SER A 101 25.27 -9.52 -36.44
C SER A 101 25.80 -8.48 -37.45
N GLY A 102 25.93 -7.20 -37.06
CA GLY A 102 26.43 -6.12 -37.93
C GLY A 102 27.95 -6.05 -38.09
N ASN A 103 28.73 -6.78 -37.29
CA ASN A 103 30.19 -6.68 -37.31
C ASN A 103 30.91 -7.85 -38.05
N ALA A 104 30.16 -8.86 -38.49
CA ALA A 104 30.72 -10.02 -39.20
C ALA A 104 30.83 -9.86 -40.73
N GLU A 105 30.15 -8.88 -41.33
CA GLU A 105 30.13 -8.70 -42.80
C GLU A 105 31.19 -7.70 -43.35
N THR A 106 31.90 -6.96 -42.50
CA THR A 106 32.82 -5.87 -42.97
C THR A 106 34.29 -6.28 -43.07
N GLN A 107 34.70 -7.51 -42.70
CA GLN A 107 36.11 -7.94 -42.78
C GLN A 107 36.48 -8.77 -44.02
N ASN A 108 35.60 -8.90 -45.02
CA ASN A 108 35.92 -9.66 -46.22
C ASN A 108 35.66 -8.85 -47.50
N LYS A 109 36.46 -7.81 -47.74
CA LYS A 109 36.67 -7.26 -49.08
C LYS A 109 38.03 -6.62 -49.24
#